data_AF-A0A7S3Z7Y2-F1
#
_entry.id   AF-A0A7S3Z7Y2-F1
#
_cell.length_a   1.000
_cell.length_b   1.000
_cell.length_c   1.000
_cell.angle_alpha   90.00
_cell.angle_beta   90.00
_cell.angle_gamma   90.00
#
_symmetry.space_group_name_H-M   'P 1'
#
loop_
_entity.id
_entity.type
_entity.pdbx_description
1 polymer ?
#
loop_
_entity_poly.entity_id
_entity_poly.type
_entity_poly.pdbx_seq_one_letter_code
_entity_poly.pdbx_strand_id
1 'polypeptide(L)'
;SLLVKKGSECIDKDEDLFRVSIAPTADEDGECYAVIFSMSHVIGDGYTYYTLLNMLSEDRTPTALSPKRKYHVDEEIRRKMESQGNSPGFLVNFIGGSILSGILGPKTKLGMFYLDSDWVRKQKEASRERKIVPFVSTNDIFTSHFFKACKASMGWLVVNFRGRMEDCETEDAGNYQNVVGYRPPDFDTPDLIRLSLKDMKRASRPLTSTPKSFFEHL
;
A
#
# COMPACT_ATOMS: atom_id res chain seq x y z
N SER A 1 6.08 -11.61 23.65
CA SER A 1 6.39 -10.83 22.43
C SER A 1 5.14 -10.05 22.03
N LEU A 2 5.27 -8.79 21.62
CA LEU A 2 4.13 -7.99 21.14
C LEU A 2 3.83 -8.23 19.65
N LEU A 3 4.82 -8.71 18.91
CA LEU A 3 4.72 -8.96 17.48
C LEU A 3 4.57 -10.46 17.20
N VAL A 4 3.80 -10.77 16.16
CA VAL A 4 3.77 -12.12 15.56
C VAL A 4 5.07 -12.41 14.82
N LYS A 5 5.38 -13.69 14.61
CA LYS A 5 6.57 -14.14 13.89
C LYS A 5 6.45 -13.88 12.39
N LYS A 6 7.57 -13.96 11.67
CA LYS A 6 7.54 -13.88 10.20
C LYS A 6 6.80 -15.10 9.67
N GLY A 7 6.00 -14.94 8.61
CA GLY A 7 5.21 -16.05 8.08
C GLY A 7 6.04 -17.29 7.68
N SER A 8 7.28 -17.11 7.21
CA SER A 8 8.20 -18.22 6.93
C SER A 8 8.57 -19.04 8.16
N GLU A 9 8.53 -18.43 9.34
CA GLU A 9 8.83 -19.10 10.61
C GLU A 9 7.63 -19.89 11.14
N CYS A 10 6.42 -19.59 10.63
CA CYS A 10 5.14 -20.18 11.05
C CYS A 10 4.69 -21.38 10.18
N ILE A 11 5.40 -21.69 9.09
CA ILE A 11 5.03 -22.82 8.20
C ILE A 11 5.09 -24.13 8.98
N ASP A 12 4.01 -24.91 8.92
CA ASP A 12 3.82 -26.20 9.59
C ASP A 12 4.07 -26.18 11.10
N LYS A 13 3.80 -25.03 11.73
CA LYS A 13 3.91 -24.85 13.18
C LYS A 13 2.66 -24.19 13.74
N ASP A 14 2.34 -24.55 14.98
CA ASP A 14 1.30 -23.92 15.77
C ASP A 14 1.82 -22.60 16.35
N GLU A 15 1.73 -21.53 15.56
CA GLU A 15 2.23 -20.20 15.89
C GLU A 15 1.13 -19.16 15.67
N ASP A 16 1.06 -18.16 16.55
CA ASP A 16 0.12 -17.05 16.40
C ASP A 16 0.40 -16.27 15.10
N LEU A 17 -0.58 -16.25 14.19
CA LEU A 17 -0.57 -15.43 12.97
C LEU A 17 -1.26 -14.08 13.16
N PHE A 18 -1.93 -13.90 14.30
CA PHE A 18 -2.65 -12.70 14.71
C PHE A 18 -2.60 -12.57 16.24
N ARG A 19 -2.37 -11.37 16.75
CA ARG A 19 -2.32 -11.06 18.19
C ARG A 19 -2.83 -9.65 18.46
N VAL A 20 -3.62 -9.52 19.53
CA VAL A 20 -3.96 -8.23 20.15
C VAL A 20 -3.30 -8.17 21.52
N SER A 21 -2.71 -7.04 21.87
CA SER A 21 -2.10 -6.82 23.17
C SER A 21 -2.48 -5.44 23.68
N ILE A 22 -2.67 -5.32 24.99
CA ILE A 22 -2.92 -4.05 25.67
C ILE A 22 -1.67 -3.73 26.47
N ALA A 23 -1.12 -2.54 26.27
CA ALA A 23 0.01 -2.04 27.03
C ALA A 23 -0.41 -0.78 27.81
N PRO A 24 -0.13 -0.70 29.13
CA PRO A 24 -0.40 0.51 29.89
C PRO A 24 0.47 1.66 29.35
N THR A 25 -0.08 2.87 29.36
CA THR A 25 0.72 4.07 29.12
C THR A 25 1.30 4.59 30.44
N ALA A 26 2.28 5.49 30.35
CA ALA A 26 2.91 6.10 31.52
C ALA A 26 2.11 7.31 32.06
N ASP A 27 0.82 7.39 31.74
CA ASP A 27 -0.07 8.45 32.22
C ASP A 27 -0.34 8.27 33.72
N GLU A 28 -0.34 9.39 34.45
CA GLU A 28 -0.41 9.40 35.92
C GLU A 28 -1.73 8.84 36.47
N ASP A 29 -2.79 8.87 35.67
CA ASP A 29 -4.14 8.43 36.05
C ASP A 29 -4.46 6.98 35.63
N GLY A 30 -3.60 6.34 34.80
CA GLY A 30 -3.79 4.97 34.31
C GLY A 30 -5.05 4.75 33.45
N GLU A 31 -5.60 5.81 32.87
CA GLU A 31 -6.84 5.77 32.07
C GLU A 31 -6.56 5.46 30.60
N CYS A 32 -5.32 5.68 30.15
CA CYS A 32 -4.91 5.41 28.79
C CYS A 32 -4.18 4.06 28.67
N TYR A 33 -4.39 3.41 27.54
CA TYR A 33 -3.67 2.21 27.16
C TYR A 33 -3.42 2.21 25.66
N ALA A 34 -2.34 1.58 25.25
CA ALA A 34 -2.06 1.31 23.85
C ALA A 34 -2.63 -0.06 23.47
N VAL A 35 -3.45 -0.09 22.43
CA VAL A 35 -3.84 -1.33 21.75
C VAL A 35 -2.80 -1.62 20.66
N ILE A 36 -2.13 -2.76 20.79
CA ILE A 36 -1.12 -3.24 19.85
C ILE A 36 -1.74 -4.38 19.07
N PHE A 37 -2.01 -4.13 17.79
CA PHE A 37 -2.56 -5.11 16.87
C PHE A 37 -1.44 -5.60 15.95
N SER A 38 -1.20 -6.91 15.95
CA SER A 38 -0.14 -7.54 15.16
C SER A 38 -0.71 -8.68 14.33
N MET A 39 -0.48 -8.64 13.03
CA MET A 39 -0.97 -9.65 12.09
C MET A 39 0.13 -9.99 11.08
N SER A 40 0.28 -11.28 10.78
CA SER A 40 1.22 -11.74 9.77
C SER A 40 0.73 -11.33 8.39
N HIS A 41 1.57 -10.62 7.63
CA HIS A 41 1.20 -10.17 6.28
C HIS A 41 0.93 -11.34 5.31
N VAL A 42 1.32 -12.58 5.66
CA VAL A 42 0.99 -13.78 4.88
C VAL A 42 -0.52 -14.07 4.88
N ILE A 43 -1.22 -13.76 5.97
CA ILE A 43 -2.65 -14.08 6.12
C ILE A 43 -3.58 -12.92 5.77
N GLY A 44 -3.07 -11.69 5.64
CA GLY A 44 -3.91 -10.54 5.32
C GLY A 44 -3.14 -9.34 4.82
N ASP A 45 -3.80 -8.55 3.98
CA ASP A 45 -3.35 -7.23 3.54
C ASP A 45 -3.82 -6.12 4.50
N GLY A 46 -3.52 -4.86 4.15
CA GLY A 46 -3.96 -3.70 4.92
C GLY A 46 -5.48 -3.60 5.07
N TYR A 47 -6.26 -4.05 4.07
CA TYR A 47 -7.71 -4.05 4.18
C TYR A 47 -8.18 -5.06 5.25
N THR A 48 -7.69 -6.30 5.19
CA THR A 48 -7.98 -7.32 6.21
C THR A 48 -7.56 -6.85 7.60
N TYR A 49 -6.37 -6.25 7.71
CA TYR A 49 -5.84 -5.68 8.96
C TYR A 49 -6.81 -4.67 9.57
N TYR A 50 -7.21 -3.65 8.80
CA TYR A 50 -8.07 -2.58 9.33
C TYR A 50 -9.50 -3.06 9.56
N THR A 51 -9.99 -4.01 8.76
CA THR A 51 -11.30 -4.63 8.99
C THR A 51 -11.34 -5.33 10.35
N LEU A 52 -10.35 -6.17 10.65
CA LEU A 52 -10.25 -6.85 11.94
C LEU A 52 -9.99 -5.88 13.11
N LEU A 53 -9.13 -4.88 12.92
CA LEU A 53 -8.89 -3.85 13.93
C LEU A 53 -10.16 -3.06 14.26
N ASN A 54 -10.93 -2.67 13.24
CA ASN A 54 -12.18 -1.94 13.43
C ASN A 54 -13.25 -2.77 14.15
N MET A 55 -13.22 -4.11 14.06
CA MET A 55 -14.13 -4.97 14.83
C MET A 55 -13.88 -4.93 16.35
N LEU A 56 -12.76 -4.35 16.78
CA LEU A 56 -12.48 -4.11 18.20
C LEU A 56 -13.08 -2.78 18.70
N SER A 57 -13.58 -1.92 17.80
CA SER A 57 -14.18 -0.63 18.15
C SER A 57 -15.62 -0.82 18.63
N GLU A 58 -16.01 -0.03 19.63
CA GLU A 58 -17.35 -0.08 20.24
C GLU A 58 -18.49 0.20 19.25
N ASP A 59 -18.24 1.05 18.26
CA ASP A 59 -19.22 1.46 17.24
C ASP A 59 -19.34 0.49 16.06
N ARG A 60 -18.65 -0.65 16.11
CA ARG A 60 -18.62 -1.65 15.03
C ARG A 60 -19.11 -3.00 15.52
N THR A 61 -20.09 -3.54 14.82
CA THR A 61 -20.51 -4.94 15.02
C THR A 61 -19.50 -5.87 14.35
N PRO A 62 -18.89 -6.82 15.09
CA PRO A 62 -18.04 -7.84 14.48
C PRO A 62 -18.81 -8.65 13.43
N THR A 63 -18.19 -8.89 12.29
CA THR A 63 -18.75 -9.71 11.20
C THR A 63 -17.81 -10.85 10.84
N ALA A 64 -18.37 -11.96 10.36
CA ALA A 64 -17.57 -13.06 9.88
C ALA A 64 -16.94 -12.70 8.53
N LEU A 65 -15.62 -12.90 8.42
CA LEU A 65 -14.91 -12.83 7.14
C LEU A 65 -14.79 -14.22 6.54
N SER A 66 -14.72 -14.31 5.21
CA SER A 66 -14.45 -15.54 4.48
C SER A 66 -12.95 -15.84 4.50
N PRO A 67 -12.48 -16.91 5.17
CA PRO A 67 -11.06 -17.27 5.18
C PRO A 67 -10.67 -18.08 3.94
N LYS A 68 -11.62 -18.44 3.08
CA LYS A 68 -11.38 -19.29 1.92
C LYS A 68 -10.63 -18.49 0.86
N ARG A 69 -9.35 -18.84 0.64
CA ARG A 69 -8.52 -18.21 -0.39
C ARG A 69 -9.07 -18.49 -1.79
N LYS A 70 -9.31 -17.42 -2.55
CA LYS A 70 -9.74 -17.48 -3.95
C LYS A 70 -8.51 -17.34 -4.86
N TYR A 71 -7.86 -18.45 -5.16
CA TYR A 71 -6.62 -18.47 -5.95
C TYR A 71 -6.81 -17.93 -7.37
N HIS A 72 -7.97 -18.18 -8.00
CA HIS A 72 -8.28 -17.65 -9.32
C HIS A 72 -8.29 -16.13 -9.32
N VAL A 73 -8.85 -15.49 -8.29
CA VAL A 73 -8.84 -14.02 -8.14
C VAL A 73 -7.41 -13.49 -8.13
N ASP A 74 -6.49 -14.10 -7.38
CA ASP A 74 -5.08 -13.68 -7.34
C ASP A 74 -4.41 -13.79 -8.73
N GLU A 75 -4.68 -14.87 -9.46
CA GLU A 75 -4.20 -15.02 -10.84
C GLU A 75 -4.75 -13.95 -11.78
N GLU A 76 -6.03 -13.57 -11.63
CA GLU A 76 -6.64 -12.51 -12.40
C GLU A 76 -6.10 -11.13 -12.05
N ILE A 77 -5.86 -10.84 -10.76
CA ILE A 77 -5.15 -9.62 -10.32
C ILE A 77 -3.80 -9.56 -11.05
N ARG A 78 -3.03 -10.65 -11.01
CA ARG A 78 -1.71 -10.71 -11.62
C ARG A 78 -1.75 -10.51 -13.14
N ARG A 79 -2.74 -11.11 -13.81
CA ARG A 79 -2.98 -10.94 -15.26
C ARG A 79 -3.37 -9.50 -15.61
N LYS A 80 -4.26 -8.88 -14.82
CA LYS A 80 -4.71 -7.49 -15.03
C LYS A 80 -3.57 -6.49 -14.84
N MET A 81 -2.66 -6.78 -13.91
CA MET A 81 -1.52 -5.94 -13.53
C MET A 81 -0.25 -6.19 -14.36
N GLU A 82 -0.35 -6.99 -15.45
CA GLU A 82 0.77 -7.54 -16.21
C GLU A 82 2.01 -6.60 -16.34
N SER A 83 3.11 -7.11 -15.78
CA SER A 83 4.53 -6.73 -15.91
C SER A 83 5.05 -5.43 -15.28
N GLN A 84 4.41 -4.85 -14.28
CA GLN A 84 5.06 -3.79 -13.48
C GLN A 84 6.08 -4.40 -12.49
N GLY A 85 7.23 -4.87 -12.99
CA GLY A 85 8.33 -5.38 -12.16
C GLY A 85 8.95 -6.72 -12.60
N ASN A 86 8.43 -7.38 -13.65
CA ASN A 86 8.96 -8.67 -14.09
C ASN A 86 10.15 -8.57 -15.05
N SER A 87 10.77 -7.40 -15.22
CA SER A 87 12.00 -7.31 -16.01
C SER A 87 13.19 -7.83 -15.17
N PRO A 88 14.06 -8.68 -15.71
CA PRO A 88 15.28 -9.11 -15.01
C PRO A 88 16.10 -7.92 -14.49
N GLY A 89 16.17 -6.82 -15.26
CA GLY A 89 16.84 -5.58 -14.85
C GLY A 89 16.20 -4.90 -13.64
N PHE A 90 14.87 -4.98 -13.48
CA PHE A 90 14.20 -4.46 -12.29
C PHE A 90 14.54 -5.28 -11.03
N LEU A 91 14.53 -6.61 -11.13
CA LEU A 91 14.83 -7.47 -9.98
C LEU A 91 16.28 -7.28 -9.50
N VAL A 92 17.23 -7.23 -10.45
CA VAL A 92 18.66 -6.98 -10.14
C VAL A 92 18.84 -5.60 -9.50
N ASN A 93 18.17 -4.56 -10.00
CA ASN A 93 18.19 -3.24 -9.38
C ASN A 93 17.62 -3.23 -7.97
N PHE A 94 16.46 -3.87 -7.77
CA PHE A 94 15.79 -3.89 -6.48
C PHE A 94 16.64 -4.59 -5.43
N ILE A 95 17.15 -5.79 -5.75
CA ILE A 95 18.00 -6.57 -4.84
C ILE A 95 19.34 -5.86 -4.61
N GLY A 96 20.03 -5.47 -5.68
CA GLY A 96 21.34 -4.82 -5.60
C GLY A 96 21.28 -3.49 -4.85
N GLY A 97 20.29 -2.65 -5.15
CA GLY A 97 20.04 -1.39 -4.45
C GLY A 97 19.69 -1.60 -2.98
N SER A 98 18.89 -2.61 -2.64
CA SER A 98 18.57 -2.93 -1.24
C SER A 98 19.79 -3.37 -0.45
N ILE A 99 20.66 -4.21 -1.03
CA ILE A 99 21.91 -4.66 -0.40
C ILE A 99 22.86 -3.47 -0.20
N LEU A 100 23.10 -2.69 -1.26
CA LEU A 100 23.99 -1.52 -1.19
C LEU A 100 23.47 -0.49 -0.18
N SER A 101 22.16 -0.23 -0.16
CA SER A 101 21.53 0.67 0.81
C SER A 101 21.59 0.12 2.24
N GLY A 102 21.47 -1.20 2.43
CA GLY A 102 21.63 -1.83 3.75
C GLY A 102 23.04 -1.72 4.31
N ILE A 103 24.07 -1.71 3.46
CA ILE A 103 25.48 -1.64 3.87
C ILE A 103 25.98 -0.18 3.99
N LEU A 104 25.68 0.65 2.99
CA LEU A 104 26.24 2.01 2.83
C LEU A 104 25.20 3.12 3.01
N GLY A 105 23.92 2.77 3.03
CA GLY A 105 22.84 3.74 3.09
C GLY A 105 22.62 4.33 4.48
N PRO A 106 22.01 5.52 4.55
CA PRO A 106 21.64 6.11 5.83
C PRO A 106 20.55 5.27 6.51
N LYS A 107 20.54 5.26 7.84
CA LYS A 107 19.44 4.66 8.60
C LYS A 107 18.12 5.36 8.27
N THR A 108 17.08 4.57 8.02
CA THR A 108 15.72 5.08 7.80
C THR A 108 15.26 5.85 9.02
N LYS A 109 14.83 7.10 8.82
CA LYS A 109 14.18 7.91 9.84
C LYS A 109 12.67 7.80 9.66
N LEU A 110 11.97 7.51 10.75
CA LEU A 110 10.51 7.54 10.78
C LEU A 110 10.04 8.92 11.22
N GLY A 111 9.06 9.47 10.52
CA GLY A 111 8.41 10.73 10.88
C GLY A 111 6.91 10.61 10.69
N MET A 112 6.16 11.26 11.58
CA MET A 112 4.70 11.38 11.48
C MET A 112 4.37 12.84 11.18
N PHE A 113 3.52 13.05 10.19
CA PHE A 113 3.16 14.38 9.71
C PHE A 113 1.65 14.47 9.55
N TYR A 114 1.10 15.64 9.89
CA TYR A 114 -0.28 15.97 9.57
C TYR A 114 -0.36 16.50 8.15
N LEU A 115 -1.42 16.13 7.45
CA LEU A 115 -1.71 16.66 6.13
C LEU A 115 -2.63 17.88 6.26
N ASP A 116 -2.18 19.03 5.74
CA ASP A 116 -2.96 20.27 5.74
C ASP A 116 -4.23 20.11 4.88
N SER A 117 -5.39 20.22 5.53
CA SER A 117 -6.70 20.08 4.90
C SER A 117 -7.04 21.21 3.94
N ASP A 118 -6.60 22.44 4.22
CA ASP A 118 -6.81 23.60 3.34
C ASP A 118 -5.95 23.46 2.08
N TRP A 119 -4.72 22.97 2.22
CA TRP A 119 -3.89 22.62 1.08
C TRP A 119 -4.54 21.53 0.21
N VAL A 120 -5.07 20.45 0.81
CA VAL A 120 -5.79 19.41 0.08
C VAL A 120 -7.00 19.97 -0.67
N ARG A 121 -7.78 20.88 -0.05
CA ARG A 121 -8.92 21.54 -0.70
C ARG A 121 -8.48 22.30 -1.95
N LYS A 122 -7.42 23.12 -1.85
CA LYS A 122 -6.86 23.87 -2.98
C LYS A 122 -6.40 22.94 -4.11
N GLN A 123 -5.76 21.80 -3.79
CA GLN A 123 -5.35 20.83 -4.82
C GLN A 123 -6.55 20.18 -5.54
N LYS A 124 -7.64 19.90 -4.81
CA LYS A 124 -8.89 19.41 -5.42
C LYS A 124 -9.51 20.45 -6.34
N GLU A 125 -9.53 21.72 -5.96
CA GLU A 125 -10.02 22.83 -6.78
C GLU A 125 -9.18 22.97 -8.07
N ALA A 126 -7.85 23.00 -7.96
CA ALA A 126 -6.96 23.08 -9.12
C ALA A 126 -7.13 21.90 -10.10
N SER A 127 -7.42 20.69 -9.61
CA SER A 127 -7.74 19.55 -10.48
C SER A 127 -9.09 19.72 -11.19
N ARG A 128 -10.12 20.24 -10.50
CA ARG A 128 -11.42 20.55 -11.13
C ARG A 128 -11.28 21.57 -12.26
N GLU A 129 -10.40 22.55 -12.12
CA GLU A 129 -10.12 23.53 -13.17
C GLU A 129 -9.48 22.90 -14.41
N ARG A 130 -8.59 21.92 -14.24
CA ARG A 130 -7.96 21.18 -15.35
C ARG A 130 -8.96 20.32 -16.14
N LYS A 131 -10.03 19.84 -15.49
CA LYS A 131 -11.09 19.00 -16.10
C LYS A 131 -10.58 17.73 -16.80
N ILE A 132 -9.43 17.18 -16.36
CA ILE A 132 -8.84 15.95 -16.92
C ILE A 132 -9.60 14.72 -16.41
N VAL A 133 -9.92 14.69 -15.12
CA VAL A 133 -10.74 13.66 -14.47
C VAL A 133 -11.91 14.28 -13.73
N PRO A 134 -13.02 13.54 -13.51
CA PRO A 134 -14.19 14.09 -12.79
C PRO A 134 -13.88 14.51 -11.34
N PHE A 135 -12.94 13.81 -10.70
CA PHE A 135 -12.46 14.15 -9.35
C PHE A 135 -11.09 13.52 -9.07
N VAL A 136 -10.39 14.06 -8.07
CA VAL A 136 -9.23 13.46 -7.43
C VAL A 136 -9.49 13.26 -5.94
N SER A 137 -8.95 12.19 -5.36
CA SER A 137 -9.03 11.87 -3.94
C SER A 137 -7.86 12.52 -3.20
N THR A 138 -7.95 12.55 -1.87
CA THR A 138 -6.82 12.95 -1.02
C THR A 138 -5.62 12.02 -1.26
N ASN A 139 -5.85 10.72 -1.49
CA ASN A 139 -4.78 9.76 -1.77
C ASN A 139 -4.06 10.06 -3.11
N ASP A 140 -4.81 10.43 -4.16
CA ASP A 140 -4.22 10.78 -5.46
C ASP A 140 -3.32 12.01 -5.35
N ILE A 141 -3.79 13.03 -4.61
CA ILE A 141 -3.05 14.26 -4.33
C ILE A 141 -1.78 13.95 -3.53
N PHE A 142 -1.93 13.22 -2.43
CA PHE A 142 -0.82 12.91 -1.54
C PHE A 142 0.22 12.02 -2.24
N THR A 143 -0.20 11.02 -3.00
CA THR A 143 0.71 10.13 -3.74
C THR A 143 1.55 10.90 -4.76
N SER A 144 0.91 11.74 -5.58
CA SER A 144 1.62 12.60 -6.54
C SER A 144 2.60 13.55 -5.83
N HIS A 145 2.15 14.21 -4.76
CA HIS A 145 2.98 15.15 -4.02
C HIS A 145 4.16 14.46 -3.30
N PHE A 146 3.91 13.37 -2.59
CA PHE A 146 4.89 12.63 -1.81
C PHE A 146 6.00 12.07 -2.70
N PHE A 147 5.67 11.45 -3.83
CA PHE A 147 6.70 10.95 -4.75
C PHE A 147 7.56 12.06 -5.34
N LYS A 148 6.98 13.23 -5.65
CA LYS A 148 7.75 14.41 -6.08
C LYS A 148 8.63 14.97 -4.96
N ALA A 149 8.11 15.10 -3.75
CA ALA A 149 8.85 15.60 -2.59
C ALA A 149 10.05 14.71 -2.25
N CYS A 150 9.87 13.39 -2.35
CA CYS A 150 10.94 12.40 -2.18
C CYS A 150 11.91 12.32 -3.38
N LYS A 151 11.65 13.03 -4.48
CA LYS A 151 12.38 12.89 -5.76
C LYS A 151 12.49 11.43 -6.19
N ALA A 152 11.39 10.68 -6.00
CA ALA A 152 11.37 9.25 -6.24
C ALA A 152 11.68 8.95 -7.71
N SER A 153 12.66 8.08 -7.97
CA SER A 153 12.85 7.53 -9.33
C SER A 153 11.76 6.51 -9.67
N MET A 154 11.14 5.93 -8.64
CA MET A 154 9.99 5.05 -8.71
C MET A 154 9.16 5.14 -7.42
N GLY A 155 7.84 5.16 -7.53
CA GLY A 155 6.92 5.09 -6.40
C GLY A 155 5.85 4.03 -6.62
N TRP A 156 5.44 3.31 -5.58
CA TRP A 156 4.43 2.25 -5.67
C TRP A 156 3.18 2.62 -4.87
N LEU A 157 2.02 2.51 -5.49
CA LEU A 157 0.73 2.63 -4.80
C LEU A 157 0.10 1.25 -4.73
N VAL A 158 -0.16 0.79 -3.51
CA VAL A 158 -0.93 -0.43 -3.25
C VAL A 158 -2.41 -0.17 -3.53
N VAL A 159 -3.05 -1.09 -4.23
CA VAL A 159 -4.45 -1.02 -4.65
C VAL A 159 -5.18 -2.26 -4.15
N ASN A 160 -6.28 -2.03 -3.42
CA ASN A 160 -7.23 -3.08 -3.03
C ASN A 160 -8.11 -3.47 -4.22
N PHE A 161 -8.28 -4.77 -4.48
CA PHE A 161 -9.09 -5.32 -5.56
C PHE A 161 -10.49 -5.77 -5.15
N ARG A 162 -10.78 -5.79 -3.84
CA ARG A 162 -12.15 -6.07 -3.35
C ARG A 162 -13.13 -5.04 -3.90
N GLY A 163 -14.26 -5.51 -4.42
CA GLY A 163 -15.28 -4.71 -5.12
C GLY A 163 -14.82 -4.16 -6.48
N ARG A 164 -13.67 -4.58 -7.01
CA ARG A 164 -13.12 -4.13 -8.30
C ARG A 164 -12.88 -5.27 -9.30
N MET A 165 -13.19 -6.49 -8.91
CA MET A 165 -13.12 -7.69 -9.73
C MET A 165 -14.26 -8.63 -9.36
N GLU A 166 -14.61 -9.49 -10.31
CA GLU A 166 -15.59 -10.55 -10.09
C GLU A 166 -15.10 -11.51 -9.00
N ASP A 167 -16.02 -11.94 -8.13
CA ASP A 167 -15.76 -12.87 -7.02
C ASP A 167 -14.66 -12.38 -6.04
N CYS A 168 -14.50 -11.07 -5.87
CA CYS A 168 -13.60 -10.47 -4.89
C CYS A 168 -14.36 -9.44 -4.05
N GLU A 169 -14.87 -9.86 -2.90
CA GLU A 169 -15.84 -9.13 -2.09
C GLU A 169 -15.20 -8.50 -0.84
N THR A 170 -15.95 -7.63 -0.16
CA THR A 170 -15.48 -6.95 1.06
C THR A 170 -15.26 -7.89 2.24
N GLU A 171 -15.93 -9.04 2.26
CA GLU A 171 -15.84 -10.03 3.33
C GLU A 171 -14.68 -11.02 3.12
N ASP A 172 -13.98 -10.98 1.99
CA ASP A 172 -12.87 -11.89 1.72
C ASP A 172 -11.64 -11.51 2.55
N ALA A 173 -11.27 -12.36 3.52
CA ALA A 173 -10.04 -12.24 4.27
C ALA A 173 -8.85 -12.75 3.44
N GLY A 174 -7.74 -12.02 3.48
CA GLY A 174 -6.53 -12.41 2.76
C GLY A 174 -5.82 -11.24 2.10
N ASN A 175 -4.91 -11.57 1.18
CA ASN A 175 -4.23 -10.58 0.35
C ASN A 175 -4.95 -10.50 -0.99
N TYR A 176 -5.72 -9.43 -1.20
CA TYR A 176 -6.37 -9.10 -2.48
C TYR A 176 -5.96 -7.68 -2.89
N GLN A 177 -4.65 -7.47 -2.95
CA GLN A 177 -4.02 -6.22 -3.30
C GLN A 177 -2.90 -6.42 -4.32
N ASN A 178 -2.59 -5.39 -5.09
CA ASN A 178 -1.38 -5.35 -5.91
C ASN A 178 -0.90 -3.89 -6.05
N VAL A 179 0.25 -3.66 -6.68
CA VAL A 179 0.90 -2.35 -6.75
C VAL A 179 0.91 -1.79 -8.16
N VAL A 180 0.53 -0.53 -8.30
CA VAL A 180 0.85 0.26 -9.49
C VAL A 180 2.17 0.99 -9.21
N GLY A 181 3.19 0.71 -10.03
CA GLY A 181 4.46 1.41 -10.05
C GLY A 181 4.40 2.64 -10.96
N TYR A 182 4.92 3.75 -10.47
CA TYR A 182 4.95 5.04 -11.12
C TYR A 182 6.38 5.54 -11.26
N ARG A 183 6.69 6.16 -12.39
CA ARG A 183 7.91 6.95 -12.62
C ARG A 183 7.57 8.45 -12.61
N PRO A 184 8.55 9.36 -12.60
CA PRO A 184 8.29 10.80 -12.48
C PRO A 184 7.19 11.35 -13.41
N PRO A 185 7.14 10.98 -14.70
CA PRO A 185 6.04 11.42 -15.57
C PRO A 185 4.65 10.88 -15.19
N ASP A 186 4.57 9.75 -14.49
CA ASP A 186 3.30 9.11 -14.13
C ASP A 186 2.66 9.73 -12.87
N PHE A 187 3.45 10.36 -12.02
CA PHE A 187 2.98 11.01 -10.79
C PHE A 187 3.12 12.54 -10.82
N ASP A 188 3.32 13.12 -12.00
CA ASP A 188 3.48 14.56 -12.17
C ASP A 188 2.25 15.35 -11.69
N THR A 189 1.05 14.79 -11.90
CA THR A 189 -0.20 15.35 -11.42
C THR A 189 -1.07 14.32 -10.68
N PRO A 190 -1.93 14.75 -9.74
CA PRO A 190 -2.91 13.87 -9.10
C PRO A 190 -3.88 13.23 -10.10
N ASP A 191 -4.17 13.90 -11.22
CA ASP A 191 -5.06 13.40 -12.28
C ASP A 191 -4.48 12.14 -12.93
N LEU A 192 -3.15 12.06 -13.11
CA LEU A 192 -2.49 10.88 -13.66
C LEU A 192 -2.55 9.68 -12.70
N ILE A 193 -2.44 9.92 -11.39
CA ILE A 193 -2.69 8.88 -10.38
C ILE A 193 -4.14 8.42 -10.45
N ARG A 194 -5.10 9.34 -10.61
CA ARG A 194 -6.50 8.95 -10.74
C ARG A 194 -6.75 8.13 -12.01
N LEU A 195 -6.24 8.59 -13.15
CA LEU A 195 -6.39 7.90 -14.42
C LEU A 195 -5.80 6.49 -14.36
N SER A 196 -4.69 6.30 -13.65
CA SER A 196 -4.05 5.00 -13.58
C SER A 196 -4.91 3.93 -12.90
N LEU A 197 -5.73 4.33 -11.93
CA LEU A 197 -6.59 3.42 -11.16
C LEU A 197 -7.81 2.91 -11.95
N LYS A 198 -8.13 3.50 -13.11
CA LYS A 198 -9.23 3.03 -13.96
C LYS A 198 -8.95 1.63 -14.51
N ASP A 199 -7.77 1.47 -15.09
CA ASP A 199 -7.35 0.23 -15.75
C ASP A 199 -6.19 -0.46 -15.01
N MET A 200 -5.82 0.07 -13.84
CA MET A 200 -4.66 -0.35 -13.03
C MET A 200 -3.33 -0.29 -13.80
N LYS A 201 -3.18 0.73 -14.64
CA LYS A 201 -2.04 0.94 -15.56
C LYS A 201 -1.58 2.38 -15.52
N ARG A 202 -0.29 2.61 -15.67
CA ARG A 202 0.29 3.96 -15.76
C ARG A 202 -0.40 4.81 -16.84
N ALA A 203 -0.66 6.08 -16.51
CA ALA A 203 -1.45 6.97 -17.34
C ALA A 203 -0.64 7.99 -18.15
N SER A 204 0.68 8.09 -17.95
CA SER A 204 1.49 9.09 -18.65
C SER A 204 1.47 8.88 -20.17
N ARG A 205 1.72 9.98 -20.89
CA ARG A 205 1.92 9.98 -22.34
C ARG A 205 3.18 10.81 -22.67
N PRO A 206 4.23 10.20 -23.26
CA PRO A 206 4.36 8.77 -23.59
C PRO A 206 4.33 7.87 -22.34
N LEU A 207 3.98 6.59 -22.54
CA LEU A 207 4.03 5.59 -21.47
C LEU A 207 5.46 5.43 -20.98
N THR A 208 5.68 5.49 -19.67
CA THR A 208 7.01 5.18 -19.11
C THR A 208 7.31 3.69 -19.20
N SER A 209 8.57 3.33 -19.48
CA SER A 209 9.02 1.93 -19.41
C SER A 209 9.37 1.55 -17.98
N THR A 210 9.38 0.25 -17.67
CA THR A 210 10.10 -0.24 -16.47
C THR A 210 11.61 -0.04 -16.67
N PRO A 211 12.40 -0.02 -15.58
CA PRO A 211 13.85 0.06 -15.69
C PRO A 211 14.39 -1.11 -16.52
N LYS A 212 15.25 -0.79 -17.48
CA LYS A 212 15.85 -1.75 -18.42
C LYS A 212 17.27 -2.16 -18.05
N SER A 213 17.95 -1.39 -17.19
CA SER A 213 19.35 -1.64 -16.84
C SER A 213 19.69 -1.27 -15.39
N PHE A 214 20.83 -1.77 -14.91
CA PHE A 214 21.32 -1.57 -13.53
C PHE A 214 21.60 -0.09 -13.18
N PHE A 215 21.99 0.71 -14.17
CA PHE A 215 22.48 2.08 -13.95
C PHE A 215 21.41 3.15 -14.17
N GLU A 216 20.16 2.79 -14.49
CA GLU A 216 19.12 3.77 -14.83
C GLU A 216 18.65 4.62 -13.63
N HIS A 217 19.16 4.33 -12.43
CA HIS A 217 18.78 4.94 -11.15
C HIS A 217 19.98 5.39 -10.29
N LEU A 218 21.21 5.22 -10.78
CA LEU A 218 22.43 5.77 -10.19
C LEU A 218 22.70 7.15 -10.82
#